data_AF-A0A2P0QL52-F1
#
_entry.id   AF-A0A2P0QL52-F1
#
_cell.length_a   1.000
_cell.length_b   1.000
_cell.length_c   1.000
_cell.angle_alpha   90.00
_cell.angle_beta   90.00
_cell.angle_gamma   90.00
#
_symmetry.space_group_name_H-M   'P 1'
#
loop_
_entity.id
_entity.type
_entity.pdbx_description
1 polymer ?
#
loop_
_entity_poly.entity_id
_entity_poly.type
_entity_poly.pdbx_seq_one_letter_code
_entity_poly.pdbx_strand_id
1 'polypeptide(L)'
;PVGGTTKMGTKVNPQMEACTGIPMYDGQPVEVGPRARLVTYKNYDEKGTCGQNVARQMEYQDCFYEMLDCIDALNPAGKVVADFIPDGDGTLGWASNEAPRGTDVHIARVKDWKVQYYSMLVPTTWNFATCSAALTGAPWQLAEVI
;
A
#
# COMPACT_ATOMS: atom_id res chain seq x y z
N PRO A 1 23.96 9.93 -12.95
CA PRO A 1 23.35 8.63 -13.31
C PRO A 1 24.11 7.96 -14.47
N VAL A 2 24.27 6.63 -14.38
CA VAL A 2 24.81 5.82 -15.47
C VAL A 2 23.85 5.95 -16.66
N GLY A 3 24.32 6.48 -17.79
CA GLY A 3 23.48 6.71 -18.98
C GLY A 3 22.88 8.11 -19.14
N GLY A 4 23.11 9.03 -18.18
CA GLY A 4 22.65 10.44 -18.27
C GLY A 4 21.23 10.68 -17.73
N THR A 5 20.68 11.87 -17.98
CA THR A 5 19.33 12.30 -17.59
C THR A 5 18.52 12.69 -18.82
N THR A 6 17.24 13.03 -18.64
CA THR A 6 16.41 13.67 -19.67
C THR A 6 17.15 14.82 -20.36
N LYS A 7 17.07 14.86 -21.69
CA LYS A 7 17.77 15.86 -22.51
C LYS A 7 17.28 17.27 -22.20
N MET A 8 18.20 18.23 -22.26
CA MET A 8 17.86 19.65 -22.17
C MET A 8 16.84 20.01 -23.27
N GLY A 9 15.79 20.74 -22.90
CA GLY A 9 14.72 21.15 -23.82
C GLY A 9 13.49 20.24 -23.85
N THR A 10 13.52 19.06 -23.21
CA THR A 10 12.32 18.24 -23.04
C THR A 10 11.30 18.95 -22.15
N LYS A 11 10.05 19.05 -22.61
CA LYS A 11 8.93 19.58 -21.82
C LYS A 11 8.29 18.45 -21.02
N VAL A 12 7.93 18.72 -19.78
CA VAL A 12 7.23 17.80 -18.88
C VAL A 12 6.08 18.53 -18.19
N ASN A 13 5.02 17.80 -17.87
CA ASN A 13 3.89 18.30 -17.10
C ASN A 13 3.34 17.15 -16.22
N PRO A 14 3.82 17.02 -14.97
CA PRO A 14 3.43 15.94 -14.07
C PRO A 14 1.91 15.81 -13.86
N GLN A 15 1.16 16.92 -13.92
CA GLN A 15 -0.30 16.88 -13.78
C GLN A 15 -0.99 16.15 -14.93
N MET A 16 -0.41 16.20 -16.14
CA MET A 16 -0.97 15.57 -17.34
C MET A 16 -0.31 14.23 -17.67
N GLU A 17 0.91 14.01 -17.18
CA GLU A 17 1.71 12.81 -17.45
C GLU A 17 1.54 11.73 -16.38
N ALA A 18 1.09 12.08 -15.16
CA ALA A 18 0.83 11.10 -14.12
C ALA A 18 -0.33 10.17 -14.49
N CYS A 19 -0.11 8.86 -14.33
CA CYS A 19 -1.09 7.83 -14.67
C CYS A 19 -1.92 7.36 -13.46
N THR A 20 -1.77 7.98 -12.30
CA THR A 20 -2.42 7.56 -11.05
C THR A 20 -3.33 8.66 -10.52
N GLY A 21 -4.45 8.28 -9.91
CA GLY A 21 -5.18 9.17 -8.99
C GLY A 21 -4.37 9.42 -7.71
N ILE A 22 -4.79 10.42 -6.92
CA ILE A 22 -4.19 10.73 -5.62
C ILE A 22 -5.24 10.46 -4.53
N PRO A 23 -5.22 9.28 -3.89
CA PRO A 23 -6.09 9.02 -2.77
C PRO A 23 -5.62 9.83 -1.54
N MET A 24 -6.57 10.32 -0.77
CA MET A 24 -6.31 11.18 0.39
C MET A 24 -7.05 10.65 1.61
N TYR A 25 -6.44 10.81 2.77
CA TYR A 25 -7.06 10.57 4.07
C TYR A 25 -7.09 11.90 4.83
N ASP A 26 -8.26 12.27 5.36
CA ASP A 26 -8.51 13.60 5.95
C ASP A 26 -8.08 14.78 5.05
N GLY A 27 -8.26 14.61 3.74
CA GLY A 27 -7.92 15.62 2.74
C GLY A 27 -6.42 15.79 2.48
N GLN A 28 -5.57 14.90 2.99
CA GLN A 28 -4.13 14.92 2.77
C GLN A 28 -3.59 13.58 2.23
N PRO A 29 -2.52 13.61 1.42
CA PRO A 29 -1.74 12.40 1.12
C PRO A 29 -1.13 11.83 2.40
N VAL A 30 -1.11 10.50 2.52
CA VAL A 30 -0.57 9.79 3.68
C VAL A 30 0.44 8.72 3.28
N GLU A 31 1.42 8.46 4.15
CA GLU A 31 2.37 7.37 3.97
C GLU A 31 1.73 6.06 4.43
N VAL A 32 1.86 5.02 3.62
CA VAL A 32 1.51 3.63 3.97
C VAL A 32 2.73 2.72 3.83
N GLY A 33 2.73 1.60 4.54
CA GLY A 33 3.83 0.63 4.49
C GLY A 33 4.29 0.16 5.86
N PRO A 34 5.41 -0.59 5.91
CA PRO A 34 5.94 -1.15 7.16
C PRO A 34 6.11 -0.09 8.25
N ARG A 35 6.68 1.08 7.90
CA ARG A 35 6.84 2.19 8.85
C ARG A 35 5.49 2.68 9.37
N ALA A 36 4.51 2.89 8.49
CA ALA A 36 3.19 3.34 8.88
C ALA A 36 2.50 2.36 9.84
N ARG A 37 2.64 1.04 9.61
CA ARG A 37 2.14 0.00 10.52
C ARG A 37 2.81 0.08 11.89
N LEU A 38 4.14 0.16 11.94
CA LEU A 38 4.89 0.26 13.19
C LEU A 38 4.59 1.55 13.96
N VAL A 39 4.38 2.66 13.28
CA VAL A 39 3.95 3.94 13.91
C VAL A 39 2.57 3.77 14.52
N THR A 40 1.63 3.20 13.76
CA THR A 40 0.22 3.08 14.17
C THR A 40 0.04 2.10 15.32
N TYR A 41 0.70 0.95 15.27
CA TYR A 41 0.44 -0.16 16.19
C TYR A 41 1.51 -0.35 17.27
N LYS A 42 2.71 0.22 17.10
CA LYS A 42 3.83 0.06 18.03
C LYS A 42 4.47 1.38 18.45
N ASN A 43 3.85 2.53 18.13
CA ASN A 43 4.35 3.88 18.44
C ASN A 43 5.80 4.13 17.97
N TYR A 44 6.22 3.53 16.84
CA TYR A 44 7.53 3.77 16.25
C TYR A 44 7.69 5.24 15.83
N ASP A 45 8.78 5.86 16.23
CA ASP A 45 9.00 7.31 16.16
C ASP A 45 10.02 7.76 15.09
N GLU A 46 10.78 6.83 14.53
CA GLU A 46 11.71 7.11 13.43
C GLU A 46 10.99 7.42 12.10
N LYS A 47 11.56 8.34 11.33
CA LYS A 47 10.98 8.88 10.08
C LYS A 47 11.99 8.90 8.94
N GLY A 48 11.49 9.17 7.74
CA GLY A 48 12.29 9.27 6.51
C GLY A 48 12.85 7.92 6.04
N THR A 49 13.72 7.98 5.04
CA THR A 49 14.24 6.82 4.31
C THR A 49 14.86 5.74 5.21
N CYS A 50 15.70 6.14 6.18
CA CYS A 50 16.30 5.19 7.12
C CYS A 50 15.24 4.53 8.01
N GLY A 51 14.31 5.32 8.56
CA GLY A 51 13.19 4.82 9.37
C GLY A 51 12.31 3.83 8.61
N GLN A 52 12.08 4.07 7.32
CA GLN A 52 11.34 3.16 6.43
C GLN A 52 12.09 1.84 6.19
N ASN A 53 13.39 1.90 5.94
CA ASN A 53 14.20 0.71 5.70
C ASN A 53 14.29 -0.17 6.95
N VAL A 54 14.55 0.44 8.11
CA VAL A 54 14.59 -0.25 9.41
C VAL A 54 13.25 -0.90 9.70
N ALA A 55 12.15 -0.15 9.62
CA ALA A 55 10.80 -0.67 9.88
C ALA A 55 10.46 -1.86 8.97
N ARG A 56 10.85 -1.83 7.69
CA ARG A 56 10.66 -2.96 6.76
C ARG A 56 11.41 -4.22 7.22
N GLN A 57 12.63 -4.09 7.73
CA GLN A 57 13.38 -5.27 8.19
C GLN A 57 12.80 -5.83 9.50
N MET A 58 12.24 -4.97 10.35
CA MET A 58 11.64 -5.40 11.62
C MET A 58 10.42 -6.32 11.43
N GLU A 59 9.74 -6.27 10.29
CA GLU A 59 8.58 -7.14 10.01
C GLU A 59 8.94 -8.61 9.71
N TYR A 60 10.22 -8.93 9.45
CA TYR A 60 10.61 -10.32 9.14
C TYR A 60 10.26 -11.31 10.25
N GLN A 61 10.44 -10.90 11.51
CA GLN A 61 10.23 -11.78 12.65
C GLN A 61 8.75 -12.11 12.82
N ASP A 62 7.89 -11.09 12.75
CA ASP A 62 6.44 -11.24 12.88
C ASP A 62 5.90 -12.16 11.78
N CYS A 63 6.39 -12.07 10.54
CA CYS A 63 6.02 -12.99 9.47
C CYS A 63 6.28 -14.46 9.84
N PHE A 64 7.46 -14.76 10.38
CA PHE A 64 7.83 -16.14 10.71
C PHE A 64 7.01 -16.69 11.89
N TYR A 65 6.86 -15.91 12.96
CA TYR A 65 6.09 -16.36 14.12
C TYR A 65 4.61 -16.52 13.80
N GLU A 66 4.01 -15.60 13.04
CA GLU A 66 2.60 -15.71 12.63
C GLU A 66 2.36 -16.95 11.75
N MET A 67 3.33 -17.32 10.90
CA MET A 67 3.24 -18.57 10.13
C MET A 67 3.23 -19.80 11.04
N LEU A 68 4.03 -19.82 12.10
CA LEU A 68 4.04 -20.92 13.07
C LEU A 68 2.71 -20.99 13.82
N ASP A 69 2.22 -19.85 14.33
CA ASP A 69 0.96 -19.77 15.07
C ASP A 69 -0.23 -20.20 14.19
N CYS A 70 -0.26 -19.77 12.92
CA CYS A 70 -1.28 -20.20 11.95
C CYS A 70 -1.23 -21.71 11.68
N ILE A 71 -0.04 -22.32 11.60
CA ILE A 71 0.11 -23.76 11.40
C ILE A 71 -0.33 -24.54 12.64
N ASP A 72 0.01 -24.06 13.84
CA ASP A 72 -0.39 -24.69 15.10
C ASP A 72 -1.91 -24.65 15.31
N ALA A 73 -2.54 -23.54 14.91
CA ALA A 73 -4.00 -23.38 14.95
C ALA A 73 -4.75 -24.09 13.82
N LEU A 74 -4.05 -24.58 12.78
CA LEU A 74 -4.70 -25.17 11.61
C LEU A 74 -5.32 -26.52 11.96
N ASN A 75 -6.62 -26.66 11.72
CA ASN A 75 -7.29 -27.96 11.67
C ASN A 75 -7.25 -28.51 10.23
N PRO A 76 -6.45 -29.55 9.91
CA PRO A 76 -6.33 -30.06 8.55
C PRO A 76 -7.60 -30.74 8.02
N ALA A 77 -8.50 -31.15 8.91
CA ALA A 77 -9.81 -31.72 8.56
C ALA A 77 -10.94 -30.68 8.63
N GLY A 78 -10.62 -29.42 8.89
CA GLY A 78 -11.59 -28.32 9.00
C GLY A 78 -12.25 -28.00 7.67
N LYS A 79 -13.43 -27.39 7.74
CA LYS A 79 -14.17 -26.91 6.57
C LYS A 79 -13.50 -25.65 6.00
N VAL A 80 -13.29 -25.60 4.68
CA VAL A 80 -12.60 -24.49 3.98
C VAL A 80 -13.49 -23.70 3.02
N VAL A 81 -14.76 -24.09 2.88
CA VAL A 81 -15.77 -23.41 2.05
C VAL A 81 -17.00 -23.12 2.90
N ALA A 82 -17.56 -21.92 2.76
CA ALA A 82 -18.81 -21.57 3.42
C ALA A 82 -19.97 -22.45 2.91
N ASP A 83 -20.94 -22.78 3.79
CA ASP A 83 -22.09 -23.61 3.39
C ASP A 83 -23.02 -22.89 2.40
N PHE A 84 -22.99 -21.56 2.43
CA PHE A 84 -23.77 -20.70 1.56
C PHE A 84 -22.94 -19.50 1.12
N ILE A 85 -22.93 -19.23 -0.18
CA ILE A 85 -22.30 -18.06 -0.79
C ILE A 85 -23.42 -17.24 -1.45
N PRO A 86 -23.74 -16.04 -0.95
CA PRO A 86 -24.77 -15.18 -1.55
C PRO A 86 -24.30 -14.63 -2.91
N ASP A 87 -25.26 -14.35 -3.78
CA ASP A 87 -25.04 -13.80 -5.14
C ASP A 87 -24.94 -12.26 -5.17
N GLY A 88 -25.31 -11.61 -4.07
CA GLY A 88 -25.18 -10.18 -3.84
C GLY A 88 -26.41 -9.39 -4.25
N ASP A 89 -26.78 -8.41 -3.43
CA ASP A 89 -27.95 -7.54 -3.60
C ASP A 89 -27.58 -6.15 -4.18
N GLY A 90 -26.30 -5.93 -4.47
CA GLY A 90 -25.77 -4.63 -4.87
C GLY A 90 -25.41 -3.72 -3.71
N THR A 91 -25.22 -4.23 -2.49
CA THR A 91 -24.62 -3.48 -1.38
C THR A 91 -23.12 -3.23 -1.61
N LEU A 92 -22.61 -2.10 -1.13
CA LEU A 92 -21.19 -1.76 -1.21
C LEU A 92 -20.42 -2.48 -0.11
N GLY A 93 -19.39 -3.24 -0.48
CA GLY A 93 -18.43 -3.85 0.44
C GLY A 93 -17.02 -3.35 0.15
N TRP A 94 -16.15 -3.44 1.15
CA TRP A 94 -14.72 -3.18 0.99
C TRP A 94 -13.90 -4.16 1.82
N ALA A 95 -12.69 -4.43 1.37
CA ALA A 95 -11.70 -5.22 2.08
C ALA A 95 -10.36 -4.49 2.04
N SER A 96 -9.65 -4.52 3.16
CA SER A 96 -8.29 -4.02 3.25
C SER A 96 -7.33 -5.18 3.50
N ASN A 97 -6.21 -5.17 2.78
CA ASN A 97 -5.08 -6.05 3.01
C ASN A 97 -3.84 -5.19 3.29
N GLU A 98 -3.09 -5.54 4.34
CA GLU A 98 -1.77 -4.94 4.59
C GLU A 98 -0.72 -5.59 3.70
N ALA A 99 -0.71 -5.18 2.42
CA ALA A 99 0.27 -5.64 1.46
C ALA A 99 1.71 -5.24 1.91
N PRO A 100 2.76 -5.86 1.33
CA PRO A 100 4.14 -5.58 1.75
C PRO A 100 4.55 -4.10 1.68
N ARG A 101 3.88 -3.32 0.82
CA ARG A 101 4.13 -1.87 0.63
C ARG A 101 3.17 -0.97 1.39
N GLY A 102 2.16 -1.51 2.08
CA GLY A 102 1.18 -0.75 2.86
C GLY A 102 -0.25 -1.20 2.62
N THR A 103 -1.20 -0.40 3.09
CA THR A 103 -2.63 -0.64 2.99
C THR A 103 -3.11 -0.67 1.53
N ASP A 104 -3.66 -1.81 1.12
CA ASP A 104 -4.33 -2.02 -0.16
C ASP A 104 -5.83 -2.18 0.09
N VAL A 105 -6.66 -1.36 -0.54
CA VAL A 105 -8.11 -1.35 -0.31
C VAL A 105 -8.84 -1.62 -1.61
N HIS A 106 -9.67 -2.66 -1.60
CA HIS A 106 -10.55 -3.01 -2.69
C HIS A 106 -11.99 -2.71 -2.29
N ILE A 107 -12.73 -2.01 -3.14
CA ILE A 107 -14.11 -1.62 -2.91
C ILE A 107 -14.94 -2.18 -4.06
N ALA A 108 -15.99 -2.93 -3.74
CA ALA A 108 -16.81 -3.61 -4.72
C ALA A 108 -18.30 -3.49 -4.42
N ARG A 109 -19.11 -3.44 -5.46
CA ARG A 109 -20.56 -3.68 -5.41
C ARG A 109 -20.86 -4.92 -6.25
N VAL A 110 -21.42 -5.95 -5.64
CA VAL A 110 -21.75 -7.21 -6.34
C VAL A 110 -23.26 -7.41 -6.32
N LYS A 111 -23.84 -7.71 -7.49
CA LYS A 111 -25.26 -8.04 -7.66
C LYS A 111 -25.42 -9.17 -8.66
N ASP A 112 -26.24 -10.16 -8.33
CA ASP A 112 -26.56 -11.29 -9.22
C ASP A 112 -25.28 -11.94 -9.81
N TRP A 113 -24.29 -12.22 -8.96
CA TRP A 113 -22.96 -12.75 -9.29
C TRP A 113 -22.05 -11.84 -10.13
N LYS A 114 -22.41 -10.58 -10.36
CA LYS A 114 -21.65 -9.65 -11.20
C LYS A 114 -21.16 -8.44 -10.42
N VAL A 115 -19.91 -8.07 -10.66
CA VAL A 115 -19.32 -6.82 -10.15
C VAL A 115 -19.93 -5.66 -10.94
N GLN A 116 -20.69 -4.81 -10.26
CA GLN A 116 -21.34 -3.61 -10.82
C GLN A 116 -20.46 -2.36 -10.66
N TYR A 117 -19.63 -2.34 -9.62
CA TYR A 117 -18.69 -1.28 -9.34
C TYR A 117 -17.43 -1.89 -8.73
N TYR A 118 -16.27 -1.34 -9.10
CA TYR A 118 -15.00 -1.74 -8.56
C TYR A 118 -14.03 -0.56 -8.49
N SER A 119 -13.32 -0.44 -7.37
CA SER A 119 -12.27 0.55 -7.16
C SER A 119 -11.15 -0.04 -6.31
N MET A 120 -9.93 0.42 -6.56
CA MET A 120 -8.71 -0.03 -5.90
C MET A 120 -7.90 1.17 -5.42
N LEU A 121 -7.52 1.17 -4.15
CA LEU A 121 -6.64 2.15 -3.53
C LEU A 121 -5.37 1.43 -3.07
N VAL A 122 -4.41 1.32 -4.00
CA VAL A 122 -3.23 0.46 -3.89
C VAL A 122 -2.09 1.19 -3.15
N PRO A 123 -1.18 0.50 -2.42
CA PRO A 123 -0.22 1.15 -1.52
C PRO A 123 0.70 2.17 -2.20
N THR A 124 1.20 1.85 -3.39
CA THR A 124 2.07 2.77 -4.14
C THR A 124 1.30 4.01 -4.61
N THR A 125 -0.01 3.90 -4.87
CA THR A 125 -0.87 5.03 -5.23
C THR A 125 -0.99 6.02 -4.08
N TRP A 126 -1.14 5.54 -2.84
CA TRP A 126 -1.08 6.40 -1.64
C TRP A 126 0.27 7.09 -1.50
N ASN A 127 1.36 6.33 -1.71
CA ASN A 127 2.72 6.82 -1.48
C ASN A 127 3.25 7.77 -2.56
N PHE A 128 2.65 7.84 -3.76
CA PHE A 128 3.16 8.67 -4.85
C PHE A 128 3.29 10.15 -4.46
N ALA A 129 2.23 10.73 -3.90
CA ALA A 129 2.21 12.14 -3.51
C ALA A 129 3.04 12.40 -2.24
N THR A 130 3.10 11.47 -1.28
CA THR A 130 3.90 11.63 -0.06
C THR A 130 5.39 11.47 -0.31
N CYS A 131 5.80 10.49 -1.12
CA CYS A 131 7.18 10.35 -1.60
C CYS A 131 7.62 11.62 -2.34
N SER A 132 6.78 12.16 -3.23
CA SER A 132 7.08 13.40 -3.96
C SER A 132 7.35 14.58 -3.02
N ALA A 133 6.54 14.75 -1.96
CA ALA A 133 6.77 15.80 -0.97
C ALA A 133 8.06 15.58 -0.15
N ALA A 134 8.38 14.32 0.15
CA ALA A 134 9.55 13.92 0.93
C ALA A 134 10.89 14.18 0.22
N LEU A 135 10.90 14.38 -1.10
CA LEU A 135 12.10 14.73 -1.88
C LEU A 135 12.67 16.12 -1.52
N THR A 136 11.91 16.97 -0.83
CA THR A 136 12.33 18.32 -0.46
C THR A 136 13.60 18.27 0.39
N GLY A 137 14.67 18.93 -0.08
CA GLY A 137 15.95 19.01 0.62
C GLY A 137 16.95 17.91 0.26
N ALA A 138 16.55 16.89 -0.50
CA ALA A 138 17.46 15.87 -0.99
C ALA A 138 18.33 16.42 -2.14
N PRO A 139 19.64 16.13 -2.17
CA PRO A 139 20.43 16.29 -3.39
C PRO A 139 19.80 15.46 -4.51
N TRP A 140 19.55 16.04 -5.69
CA TRP A 140 18.83 15.35 -6.76
C TRP A 140 19.51 14.04 -7.19
N GLN A 141 20.82 13.93 -7.02
CA GLN A 141 21.60 12.72 -7.28
C GLN A 141 21.24 11.54 -6.35
N LEU A 142 20.60 11.83 -5.21
CA LEU A 142 20.14 10.86 -4.24
C LEU A 142 18.61 10.70 -4.22
N ALA A 143 17.86 11.43 -5.07
CA ALA A 143 16.40 11.38 -5.07
C ALA A 143 15.86 9.96 -5.30
N GLU A 144 16.58 9.09 -6.02
CA GLU A 144 16.18 7.71 -6.29
C GLU A 144 16.27 6.78 -5.07
N VAL A 145 16.99 7.18 -4.01
CA VAL A 145 17.14 6.40 -2.78
C VAL A 145 16.35 6.95 -1.60
N ILE A 146 15.64 8.08 -1.79
CA ILE A 146 14.80 8.70 -0.76
C ILE A 146 13.46 8.01 -0.66
#